data_AF-A0A0T5VUA9-F1
#
_entry.id   AF-A0A0T5VUA9-F1
#
_cell.length_a   1.000
_cell.length_b   1.000
_cell.length_c   1.000
_cell.angle_alpha   90.00
_cell.angle_beta   90.00
_cell.angle_gamma   90.00
#
_symmetry.space_group_name_H-M   'P 1'
#
loop_
_entity.id
_entity.type
_entity.pdbx_description
1 polymer ?
#
loop_
_entity_poly.entity_id
_entity_poly.type
_entity_poly.pdbx_seq_one_letter_code
_entity_poly.pdbx_strand_id
1 'polypeptide(L)'
;MFKCFFKYQAVIAVVLFALSCSNTNNRPIIKFSEDSSSIIIKNIDEASLFQVKNAYQANADALNLVSVLIKPGDLDSIQDELEVPGKVKILGDSLVFNPDQPFLKGKEYLVESYIGIKFATVGDLIMGKGKQNLKAQRQTLKR
;
A
#
# COMPACT_ATOMS: atom_id res chain seq x y z
N MET A 1 -52.49 13.83 11.68
CA MET A 1 -51.65 12.63 11.49
C MET A 1 -50.48 12.82 10.50
N PHE A 2 -50.61 13.61 9.43
CA PHE A 2 -49.53 13.78 8.43
C PHE A 2 -48.26 14.55 8.88
N LYS A 3 -48.36 15.49 9.83
CA LYS A 3 -47.20 16.27 10.32
C LYS A 3 -46.16 15.44 11.08
N CYS A 4 -46.59 14.37 11.75
CA CYS A 4 -45.66 13.47 12.44
C CYS A 4 -44.90 12.60 11.42
N PHE A 5 -45.57 12.10 10.39
CA PHE A 5 -44.95 11.30 9.32
C PHE A 5 -43.79 12.04 8.63
N PHE A 6 -43.95 13.33 8.34
CA PHE A 6 -42.91 14.14 7.72
C PHE A 6 -41.67 14.33 8.63
N LYS A 7 -41.89 14.42 9.96
CA LYS A 7 -40.79 14.50 10.94
C LYS A 7 -40.02 13.18 11.02
N TYR A 8 -40.71 12.04 11.02
CA TYR A 8 -40.05 10.74 11.03
C TYR A 8 -39.29 10.47 9.73
N GLN A 9 -39.82 10.89 8.58
CA GLN A 9 -39.14 10.73 7.30
C GLN A 9 -37.85 11.57 7.22
N ALA A 10 -37.88 12.80 7.75
CA ALA A 10 -36.69 13.66 7.83
C ALA A 10 -35.61 13.06 8.74
N VAL A 11 -35.99 12.47 9.88
CA VAL A 11 -35.04 11.83 10.81
C VAL A 11 -34.41 10.58 10.17
N ILE A 12 -35.21 9.75 9.49
CA ILE A 12 -34.72 8.54 8.80
C ILE A 12 -33.73 8.92 7.69
N ALA A 13 -34.01 9.99 6.92
CA ALA A 13 -33.09 10.46 5.90
C ALA A 13 -31.74 10.89 6.48
N VAL A 14 -31.74 11.66 7.58
CA VAL A 14 -30.50 12.11 8.26
C VAL A 14 -29.67 10.94 8.79
N VAL A 15 -30.32 9.91 9.35
CA VAL A 15 -29.63 8.71 9.84
C VAL A 15 -29.01 7.90 8.70
N LEU A 16 -29.70 7.78 7.56
CA LEU A 16 -29.17 7.08 6.39
C LEU A 16 -27.99 7.82 5.75
N PHE A 17 -28.00 9.15 5.73
CA PHE A 17 -26.85 9.95 5.27
C PHE A 17 -25.64 9.83 6.21
N ALA A 18 -25.86 9.73 7.52
CA ALA A 18 -24.77 9.56 8.49
C ALA A 18 -24.07 8.19 8.40
N LEU A 19 -24.78 7.13 7.99
CA LEU A 19 -24.24 5.78 7.85
C LEU A 19 -23.47 5.55 6.53
N SER A 20 -23.61 6.44 5.54
CA SER A 20 -22.95 6.30 4.24
C SER A 20 -21.47 6.74 4.22
N CYS A 21 -20.94 7.27 5.33
CA CYS A 21 -19.60 7.86 5.39
C CYS A 21 -18.52 6.98 6.04
N SER A 22 -18.71 5.66 6.18
CA SER A 22 -17.62 4.78 6.67
C SER A 22 -16.79 4.21 5.51
N ASN A 23 -16.18 5.07 4.69
CA ASN A 23 -15.20 4.62 3.71
C ASN A 23 -13.80 4.66 4.33
N THR A 24 -13.50 3.70 5.20
CA THR A 24 -12.15 3.53 5.77
C THR A 24 -11.24 3.04 4.65
N ASN A 25 -10.39 3.94 4.13
CA ASN A 25 -9.42 3.60 3.10
C ASN A 25 -8.27 2.81 3.73
N ASN A 26 -8.43 1.49 3.83
CA ASN A 26 -7.43 0.56 4.37
C ASN A 26 -6.29 0.25 3.37
N ARG A 27 -5.95 1.21 2.49
CA ARG A 27 -4.80 1.03 1.60
C ARG A 27 -3.50 1.17 2.40
N PRO A 28 -2.49 0.34 2.11
CA PRO A 28 -1.17 0.50 2.72
C PRO A 28 -0.63 1.92 2.48
N ILE A 29 -0.01 2.50 3.50
CA ILE A 29 0.59 3.83 3.45
C ILE A 29 2.10 3.64 3.34
N ILE A 30 2.68 4.05 2.22
CA ILE A 30 4.14 3.98 1.98
C ILE A 30 4.71 5.38 2.22
N LYS A 31 5.68 5.49 3.12
CA LYS A 31 6.36 6.76 3.41
C LYS A 31 7.77 6.54 3.92
N PHE A 32 8.61 7.58 3.87
CA PHE A 32 9.86 7.57 4.62
C PHE A 32 9.60 7.53 6.13
N SER A 33 10.55 6.95 6.87
CA SER A 33 10.65 7.14 8.31
C SER A 33 10.89 8.60 8.65
N GLU A 34 10.65 8.98 9.90
CA GLU A 34 10.79 10.37 10.36
C GLU A 34 12.22 10.91 10.20
N ASP A 35 13.22 10.04 10.35
CA ASP A 35 14.63 10.31 10.12
C ASP A 35 15.06 10.11 8.65
N SER A 36 14.11 9.80 7.76
CA SER A 36 14.31 9.47 6.35
C SER A 36 15.31 8.35 6.08
N SER A 37 15.69 7.54 7.07
CA SER A 37 16.69 6.46 6.93
C SER A 37 16.12 5.19 6.31
N SER A 38 14.80 5.01 6.38
CA SER A 38 14.10 3.80 5.94
C SER A 38 12.77 4.15 5.28
N ILE A 39 12.18 3.19 4.58
CA ILE A 39 10.82 3.29 4.05
C ILE A 39 9.91 2.40 4.91
N ILE A 40 8.80 2.96 5.35
CA ILE A 40 7.82 2.29 6.20
C ILE A 40 6.51 2.13 5.42
N ILE A 41 6.02 0.90 5.36
CA ILE A 41 4.71 0.53 4.83
C ILE A 41 3.81 0.19 6.02
N LYS A 42 2.80 1.03 6.26
CA LYS A 42 1.82 0.87 7.35
C LYS A 42 0.44 0.55 6.81
N ASN A 43 -0.52 0.25 7.68
CA ASN A 43 -1.92 0.01 7.32
C ASN A 43 -2.08 -1.18 6.36
N ILE A 44 -1.28 -2.22 6.58
CA ILE A 44 -1.38 -3.49 5.88
C ILE A 44 -2.55 -4.26 6.52
N ASP A 45 -3.46 -4.80 5.72
CA ASP A 45 -4.57 -5.59 6.25
C ASP A 45 -4.05 -6.87 6.93
N GLU A 46 -4.77 -7.32 7.97
CA GLU A 46 -4.32 -8.41 8.83
C GLU A 46 -4.10 -9.73 8.07
N ALA A 47 -4.93 -10.02 7.06
CA ALA A 47 -4.80 -11.23 6.26
C ALA A 47 -3.54 -11.20 5.38
N SER A 48 -3.22 -10.07 4.78
CA SER A 48 -1.98 -9.88 4.03
C SER A 48 -0.76 -9.89 4.94
N LEU A 49 -0.85 -9.24 6.10
CA LEU A 49 0.23 -9.25 7.08
C LEU A 49 0.53 -10.66 7.58
N PHE A 50 -0.50 -11.48 7.81
CA PHE A 50 -0.35 -12.88 8.20
C PHE A 50 0.35 -13.70 7.11
N GLN A 51 -0.06 -13.54 5.84
CA GLN A 51 0.61 -14.20 4.72
C GLN A 51 2.07 -13.79 4.60
N VAL A 52 2.36 -12.50 4.71
CA VAL A 52 3.72 -11.96 4.70
C VAL A 52 4.54 -12.53 5.85
N LYS A 53 3.99 -12.61 7.08
CA LYS A 53 4.67 -13.21 8.23
C LYS A 53 4.99 -14.68 8.01
N ASN A 54 4.04 -15.47 7.52
CA ASN A 54 4.23 -16.89 7.25
C ASN A 54 5.28 -17.13 6.17
N ALA A 55 5.23 -16.35 5.08
CA ALA A 55 6.22 -16.41 4.02
C ALA A 55 7.60 -16.03 4.56
N TYR A 56 7.70 -14.92 5.32
CA TYR A 56 8.95 -14.43 5.89
C TYR A 56 9.59 -15.43 6.86
N GLN A 57 8.78 -16.14 7.65
CA GLN A 57 9.26 -17.24 8.50
C GLN A 57 9.75 -18.44 7.70
N ALA A 58 9.15 -18.73 6.55
CA ALA A 58 9.57 -19.84 5.71
C ALA A 58 10.91 -19.56 5.04
N ASN A 59 11.08 -18.37 4.42
CA ASN A 59 12.33 -17.94 3.79
C ASN A 59 12.40 -16.41 3.71
N ALA A 60 13.04 -15.77 4.69
CA ALA A 60 13.14 -14.31 4.75
C ALA A 60 13.90 -13.70 3.54
N ASP A 61 14.95 -14.38 3.06
CA ASP A 61 15.84 -13.86 2.01
C ASP A 61 15.30 -14.08 0.59
N ALA A 62 14.32 -14.97 0.41
CA ALA A 62 13.76 -15.30 -0.91
C ALA A 62 12.57 -14.40 -1.30
N LEU A 63 12.16 -13.47 -0.43
CA LEU A 63 10.92 -12.73 -0.58
C LEU A 63 11.17 -11.27 -0.96
N ASN A 64 11.00 -10.99 -2.24
CA ASN A 64 10.95 -9.63 -2.78
C ASN A 64 9.58 -9.00 -2.52
N LEU A 65 9.30 -8.63 -1.27
CA LEU A 65 8.04 -8.00 -0.85
C LEU A 65 7.95 -6.53 -1.28
N VAL A 66 9.11 -5.87 -1.33
CA VAL A 66 9.25 -4.45 -1.65
C VAL A 66 10.43 -4.28 -2.58
N SER A 67 10.22 -3.59 -3.69
CA SER A 67 11.28 -3.09 -4.56
C SER A 67 11.38 -1.58 -4.40
N VAL A 68 12.60 -1.07 -4.29
CA VAL A 68 12.89 0.36 -4.21
C VAL A 68 13.82 0.72 -5.34
N LEU A 69 13.38 1.59 -6.23
CA LEU A 69 14.11 2.00 -7.42
C LEU A 69 14.41 3.50 -7.30
N ILE A 70 15.63 3.92 -7.61
CA ILE A 70 15.95 5.34 -7.76
C ILE A 70 15.58 5.77 -9.18
N LYS A 71 14.78 6.82 -9.30
CA LYS A 71 14.45 7.42 -10.59
C LYS A 71 15.60 8.30 -11.07
N PRO A 72 15.94 8.25 -12.36
CA PRO A 72 16.86 9.21 -12.93
C PRO A 72 16.28 10.63 -12.82
N GLY A 73 17.15 11.64 -12.79
CA GLY A 73 16.69 13.03 -12.70
C GLY A 73 15.93 13.45 -13.97
N ASP A 74 15.09 14.47 -13.86
CA ASP A 74 14.25 14.98 -14.96
C ASP A 74 15.01 15.31 -16.25
N LEU A 75 16.32 15.57 -16.16
CA LEU A 75 17.19 15.92 -17.28
C LEU A 75 17.79 14.70 -18.00
N ASP A 76 17.65 13.49 -17.47
CA ASP A 76 18.32 12.29 -17.99
C ASP A 76 17.37 11.09 -18.06
N SER A 77 16.29 11.22 -18.84
CA SER A 77 15.27 10.17 -19.05
C SER A 77 15.77 8.95 -19.82
N ILE A 78 17.04 8.93 -20.23
CA ILE A 78 17.66 7.82 -20.96
C ILE A 78 18.25 6.79 -19.97
N GLN A 79 18.49 7.18 -18.72
CA GLN A 79 19.01 6.27 -17.71
C GLN A 79 17.91 5.34 -17.16
N ASP A 80 18.25 4.07 -17.01
CA ASP A 80 17.37 3.08 -16.40
C ASP A 80 17.15 3.36 -14.90
N GLU A 81 15.98 2.97 -14.40
CA GLU A 81 15.71 2.96 -12.96
C GLU A 81 16.65 1.95 -12.28
N LEU A 82 17.41 2.39 -11.28
CA LEU A 82 18.37 1.53 -10.57
C LEU A 82 17.75 1.00 -9.27
N GLU A 83 17.90 -0.29 -9.03
CA GLU A 83 17.46 -0.89 -7.77
C GLU A 83 18.33 -0.44 -6.59
N VAL A 84 17.70 -0.02 -5.51
CA VAL A 84 18.33 0.34 -4.25
C VAL A 84 18.40 -0.93 -3.41
N PRO A 85 19.59 -1.50 -3.18
CA PRO A 85 19.72 -2.70 -2.36
C PRO A 85 19.36 -2.39 -0.90
N GLY A 86 18.73 -3.34 -0.23
CA GLY A 86 18.33 -3.20 1.16
C GLY A 86 17.65 -4.44 1.71
N LYS A 87 17.27 -4.35 2.98
CA LYS A 87 16.65 -5.45 3.73
C LYS A 87 15.28 -5.06 4.23
N VAL A 88 14.37 -6.01 4.16
CA VAL A 88 13.01 -5.87 4.69
C VAL A 88 12.90 -6.52 6.06
N LYS A 89 12.26 -5.82 6.99
CA LYS A 89 11.91 -6.31 8.33
C LYS A 89 10.45 -6.07 8.63
N ILE A 90 9.82 -7.01 9.31
CA ILE A 90 8.44 -6.87 9.79
C ILE A 90 8.49 -6.39 11.24
N LEU A 91 7.87 -5.24 11.52
CA LEU A 91 7.76 -4.65 12.85
C LEU A 91 6.29 -4.47 13.22
N GLY A 92 5.74 -5.42 13.99
CA GLY A 92 4.36 -5.38 14.46
C GLY A 92 3.35 -5.49 13.31
N ASP A 93 2.73 -4.36 12.98
CA ASP A 93 1.73 -4.15 11.91
C ASP A 93 2.31 -3.47 10.65
N SER A 94 3.61 -3.19 10.68
CA SER A 94 4.31 -2.40 9.67
C SER A 94 5.44 -3.21 9.06
N LEU A 95 5.77 -2.89 7.81
CA LEU A 95 6.93 -3.41 7.12
C LEU A 95 7.92 -2.28 6.88
N VAL A 96 9.18 -2.51 7.21
CA VAL A 96 10.26 -1.52 7.13
C VAL A 96 11.31 -2.02 6.16
N PHE A 97 11.59 -1.22 5.15
CA PHE A 97 12.71 -1.40 4.23
C PHE A 97 13.86 -0.50 4.69
N ASN A 98 14.99 -1.13 4.99
CA ASN A 98 16.24 -0.47 5.33
C ASN A 98 17.19 -0.59 4.14
N PRO A 99 17.56 0.51 3.47
CA PRO A 99 18.53 0.45 2.39
C PRO A 99 19.93 0.15 2.95
N ASP A 100 20.77 -0.51 2.15
CA ASP A 100 22.16 -0.77 2.52
C ASP A 100 22.99 0.53 2.53
N GLN A 101 22.57 1.52 1.74
CA GLN A 101 23.13 2.87 1.71
C GLN A 101 22.05 3.91 2.00
N PRO A 102 22.36 5.00 2.74
CA PRO A 102 21.38 6.04 3.02
C PRO A 102 20.81 6.66 1.74
N PHE A 103 19.51 6.93 1.74
CA PHE A 103 18.89 7.65 0.63
C PHE A 103 19.53 9.02 0.41
N LEU A 104 19.63 9.42 -0.85
CA LEU A 104 20.22 10.67 -1.29
C LEU A 104 19.17 11.78 -1.25
N LYS A 105 19.56 12.96 -0.74
CA LYS A 105 18.68 14.14 -0.72
C LYS A 105 18.40 14.65 -2.14
N GLY A 106 17.17 15.07 -2.41
CA GLY A 106 16.76 15.60 -3.71
C GLY A 106 16.58 14.54 -4.79
N LYS A 107 16.64 13.25 -4.44
CA LYS A 107 16.36 12.14 -5.35
C LYS A 107 14.95 11.60 -5.14
N GLU A 108 14.40 11.05 -6.21
CA GLU A 108 13.10 10.39 -6.22
C GLU A 108 13.26 8.88 -6.22
N TYR A 109 12.43 8.22 -5.42
CA TYR A 109 12.44 6.79 -5.19
C TYR A 109 11.08 6.24 -5.53
N LEU A 110 11.02 5.32 -6.48
CA LEU A 110 9.83 4.52 -6.75
C LEU A 110 9.82 3.31 -5.82
N VAL A 111 8.80 3.23 -4.98
CA VAL A 111 8.58 2.09 -4.10
C VAL A 111 7.45 1.26 -4.68
N GLU A 112 7.74 -0.01 -4.95
CA GLU A 112 6.77 -1.01 -5.38
C GLU A 112 6.54 -2.00 -4.24
N SER A 113 5.31 -2.09 -3.76
CA SER A 113 4.91 -3.05 -2.74
C SER A 113 4.03 -4.13 -3.35
N TYR A 114 4.41 -5.39 -3.13
CA TYR A 114 3.63 -6.56 -3.55
C TYR A 114 2.71 -7.09 -2.43
N ILE A 115 2.64 -6.36 -1.32
CA ILE A 115 1.83 -6.72 -0.15
C ILE A 115 0.37 -6.35 -0.41
N GLY A 116 -0.54 -7.26 -0.08
CA GLY A 116 -1.97 -7.03 -0.26
C GLY A 116 -2.47 -7.17 -1.70
N ILE A 117 -1.61 -7.65 -2.60
CA ILE A 117 -2.06 -8.09 -3.93
C ILE A 117 -2.96 -9.32 -3.73
N LYS A 118 -4.25 -9.14 -3.99
CA LYS A 118 -5.19 -10.27 -4.11
C LYS A 118 -4.97 -10.90 -5.48
N PHE A 119 -4.31 -12.04 -5.51
CA PHE A 119 -4.26 -12.84 -6.72
C PHE A 119 -5.69 -13.12 -7.18
N ALA A 120 -5.96 -12.81 -8.45
CA ALA A 120 -7.27 -13.04 -9.04
C ALA A 120 -7.63 -14.52 -8.89
N THR A 121 -8.79 -14.81 -8.31
CA THR A 121 -9.27 -16.19 -8.24
C THR A 121 -9.72 -16.60 -9.64
N VAL A 122 -9.78 -17.91 -9.93
CA VAL A 122 -10.28 -18.43 -11.22
C VAL A 122 -11.63 -17.80 -11.60
N GLY A 123 -12.52 -17.58 -10.64
CA GLY A 123 -13.79 -16.86 -10.85
C GLY A 123 -13.60 -15.39 -11.29
N ASP A 124 -12.66 -14.66 -10.70
CA ASP A 124 -12.36 -13.27 -11.07
C ASP A 124 -11.76 -13.17 -12.47
N LEU A 125 -11.01 -14.20 -12.89
CA LEU A 125 -10.46 -14.32 -14.23
C LEU A 125 -11.57 -14.54 -15.26
N ILE A 126 -12.50 -15.47 -14.99
CA ILE A 126 -13.66 -15.75 -15.86
C ILE A 126 -14.54 -14.50 -15.99
N MET A 127 -14.72 -13.75 -14.91
CA MET A 127 -15.52 -12.51 -14.91
C MET A 127 -14.78 -11.28 -15.48
N GLY A 128 -13.53 -11.43 -15.94
CA GLY A 128 -12.72 -10.32 -16.47
C GLY A 128 -12.29 -9.26 -15.42
N LYS A 129 -12.52 -9.52 -14.14
CA LYS A 129 -12.20 -8.61 -13.02
C LYS A 129 -10.78 -8.78 -12.48
N GLY A 130 -10.05 -9.81 -12.90
CA GLY A 130 -8.71 -10.12 -12.40
C GLY A 130 -7.65 -9.04 -12.61
N LYS A 131 -7.74 -8.22 -13.68
CA LYS A 131 -6.72 -7.19 -13.98
C LYS A 131 -6.58 -6.10 -12.91
N GLN A 132 -7.63 -5.83 -12.12
CA GLN A 132 -7.61 -4.72 -11.17
C GLN A 132 -6.95 -5.08 -9.83
N ASN A 133 -6.91 -6.36 -9.46
CA ASN A 133 -6.40 -6.80 -8.15
C ASN A 133 -4.93 -7.24 -8.16
N LEU A 134 -4.32 -7.33 -9.34
CA LEU A 134 -2.95 -7.84 -9.55
C LEU A 134 -1.86 -6.76 -9.59
N LYS A 135 -2.21 -5.49 -9.47
CA LYS A 135 -1.21 -4.40 -9.58
C LYS A 135 -0.52 -4.19 -8.24
N ALA A 136 0.81 -4.25 -8.26
CA ALA A 136 1.63 -3.80 -7.15
C ALA A 136 1.30 -2.35 -6.82
N GLN A 137 1.29 -2.03 -5.52
CA GLN A 137 1.13 -0.65 -5.09
C GLN A 137 2.42 0.10 -5.38
N ARG A 138 2.33 1.10 -6.26
CA ARG A 138 3.46 1.95 -6.64
C ARG A 138 3.31 3.33 -6.04
N GLN A 139 4.36 3.82 -5.39
CA GLN A 139 4.40 5.18 -4.87
C GLN A 139 5.78 5.79 -5.07
N THR A 140 5.82 6.98 -5.68
CA THR A 140 7.05 7.76 -5.75
C THR A 140 7.20 8.61 -4.49
N LEU A 141 8.34 8.49 -3.83
CA LEU A 141 8.72 9.26 -2.66
C LEU A 141 9.90 10.15 -3.02
N LYS A 142 9.89 11.39 -2.52
CA LYS A 142 11.01 12.32 -2.66
C LYS A 142 11.65 12.55 -1.30
N ARG A 143 12.98 12.49 -1.25
CA ARG A 143 13.75 12.77 -0.03
C ARG A 143 14.26 14.20 0.01
#